data_AF-A0AAU1KAI1-F1
#
_entry.id   AF-A0AAU1KAI1-F1
#
_cell.length_a   1.000
_cell.length_b   1.000
_cell.length_c   1.000
_cell.angle_alpha   90.00
_cell.angle_beta   90.00
_cell.angle_gamma   90.00
#
_symmetry.space_group_name_H-M   'P 1'
#
loop_
_entity.id
_entity.type
_entity.pdbx_description
1 polymer ?
#
loop_
_entity_poly.entity_id
_entity_poly.type
_entity_poly.pdbx_seq_one_letter_code
_entity_poly.pdbx_strand_id
1 'polypeptide(L)'
;MDPTAGFGFAAGLVAMGGVVHYMKNQVASGAIRRNSAVGIRTGATMASDGAWQAGHAAAAPLLTCAFLTAYATAVISLALALALALADSGSPAAVIVPAAGTIAFLALLVAATVKANAAARAAGDPDGPFGSR
;
A
#
# COMPACT_ATOMS: atom_id res chain seq x y z
N MET A 1 -19.95 20.21 -9.30
CA MET A 1 -19.54 18.91 -8.72
C MET A 1 -19.60 19.05 -7.21
N ASP A 2 -20.13 18.03 -6.52
CA ASP A 2 -20.36 18.06 -5.08
C ASP A 2 -19.02 18.05 -4.30
N PRO A 3 -18.74 19.09 -3.47
CA PRO A 3 -17.53 19.14 -2.65
C PRO A 3 -17.45 17.99 -1.62
N THR A 4 -18.56 17.28 -1.35
CA THR A 4 -18.57 16.16 -0.40
C THR A 4 -17.69 14.98 -0.83
N ALA A 5 -17.47 14.82 -2.15
CA ALA A 5 -16.65 13.74 -2.69
C ALA A 5 -15.22 13.75 -2.11
N GLY A 6 -14.61 14.93 -1.96
CA GLY A 6 -13.25 15.05 -1.43
C GLY A 6 -13.12 14.61 0.03
N PHE A 7 -14.16 14.82 0.86
CA PHE A 7 -14.20 14.29 2.23
C PHE A 7 -14.29 12.76 2.24
N GLY A 8 -15.10 12.17 1.37
CA GLY A 8 -15.22 10.71 1.23
C GLY A 8 -13.89 10.06 0.83
N PHE A 9 -13.21 10.63 -0.17
CA PHE A 9 -11.88 10.15 -0.57
C PHE A 9 -10.86 10.29 0.55
N ALA A 10 -10.82 11.43 1.24
CA ALA A 10 -9.90 11.64 2.35
C ALA A 10 -10.09 10.61 3.46
N ALA A 11 -11.33 10.37 3.89
CA ALA A 11 -11.64 9.36 4.90
C ALA A 11 -11.22 7.95 4.47
N GLY A 12 -11.55 7.56 3.23
CA GLY A 12 -11.17 6.24 2.69
C GLY A 12 -9.65 6.04 2.60
N LEU A 13 -8.92 7.06 2.16
CA LEU A 13 -7.46 7.01 2.06
C LEU A 13 -6.77 6.99 3.42
N VAL A 14 -7.27 7.73 4.42
CA VAL A 14 -6.75 7.65 5.80
C VAL A 14 -6.95 6.25 6.36
N ALA A 15 -8.15 5.69 6.22
CA ALA A 15 -8.47 4.35 6.72
C ALA A 15 -7.57 3.28 6.06
N MET A 16 -7.49 3.29 4.72
CA MET A 16 -6.70 2.30 3.98
C MET A 16 -5.19 2.48 4.19
N GLY A 17 -4.69 3.72 4.19
CA GLY A 17 -3.30 4.02 4.54
C GLY A 17 -2.95 3.55 5.95
N GLY A 18 -3.87 3.73 6.91
CA GLY A 18 -3.76 3.20 8.27
C GLY A 18 -3.64 1.68 8.32
N VAL A 19 -4.47 0.96 7.57
CA VAL A 19 -4.39 -0.52 7.48
C VAL A 19 -3.03 -0.96 6.92
N VAL A 20 -2.57 -0.38 5.82
CA VAL A 20 -1.28 -0.74 5.20
C VAL A 20 -0.11 -0.42 6.14
N HIS A 21 -0.14 0.75 6.78
CA HIS A 21 0.88 1.15 7.75
C HIS A 21 0.92 0.19 8.95
N TYR A 22 -0.25 -0.13 9.51
CA TYR A 22 -0.37 -1.10 10.61
C TYR A 22 0.19 -2.47 10.20
N MET A 23 -0.22 -3.01 9.04
CA MET A 23 0.26 -4.29 8.54
C MET A 23 1.78 -4.31 8.36
N LYS A 24 2.35 -3.26 7.78
CA LYS A 24 3.80 -3.13 7.61
C LYS A 24 4.54 -3.17 8.96
N ASN A 25 4.01 -2.52 9.99
CA ASN A 25 4.61 -2.54 11.33
C ASN A 25 4.47 -3.91 12.02
N GLN A 26 3.33 -4.57 11.85
CA GLN A 26 3.11 -5.93 12.39
C GLN A 26 4.06 -6.97 11.75
N VAL A 27 4.31 -6.85 10.45
CA VAL A 27 5.31 -7.66 9.74
C VAL A 27 6.72 -7.34 10.22
N ALA A 28 7.08 -6.05 10.35
CA ALA A 28 8.41 -5.63 10.78
C ALA A 28 8.73 -6.04 12.23
N SER A 29 7.72 -6.07 13.11
CA SER A 29 7.87 -6.54 14.51
C SER A 29 7.98 -8.06 14.64
N GLY A 30 7.84 -8.82 13.55
CA GLY A 30 7.79 -10.28 13.58
C GLY A 30 6.52 -10.86 14.22
N ALA A 31 5.56 -10.02 14.59
CA ALA A 31 4.28 -10.44 15.17
C ALA A 31 3.46 -11.29 14.19
N ILE A 32 3.64 -11.07 12.88
CA ILE A 32 3.01 -11.87 11.82
C ILE A 32 4.03 -12.88 11.29
N ARG A 33 4.05 -14.07 11.91
CA ARG A 33 4.59 -15.28 11.29
C ARG A 33 3.77 -15.64 10.05
N ARG A 34 4.23 -16.60 9.24
CA ARG A 34 3.50 -17.12 8.07
C ARG A 34 2.04 -17.44 8.47
N ASN A 35 1.12 -16.54 8.12
CA ASN A 35 -0.27 -16.53 8.61
C ASN A 35 -1.22 -16.46 7.41
N SER A 36 -2.30 -17.23 7.46
CA SER A 36 -3.34 -17.23 6.44
C SER A 36 -4.27 -16.02 6.50
N ALA A 37 -4.27 -15.23 7.59
CA ALA A 37 -5.21 -14.11 7.73
C ALA A 37 -4.67 -12.74 7.29
N VAL A 38 -3.36 -12.48 7.45
CA VAL A 38 -2.79 -11.13 7.27
C VAL A 38 -1.42 -11.20 6.60
N GLY A 39 -1.18 -10.39 5.55
CA GLY A 39 0.09 -10.26 4.84
C GLY A 39 -0.05 -10.34 3.32
N ILE A 40 1.08 -10.26 2.59
CA ILE A 40 1.10 -10.48 1.13
C ILE A 40 1.09 -11.98 0.88
N ARG A 41 -0.02 -12.49 0.33
CA ARG A 41 -0.25 -13.93 0.13
C ARG A 41 -0.20 -14.30 -1.35
N THR A 42 0.99 -14.63 -1.81
CA THR A 42 1.20 -15.33 -3.08
C THR A 42 1.65 -16.76 -2.82
N GLY A 43 1.50 -17.64 -3.81
CA GLY A 43 1.99 -19.03 -3.73
C GLY A 43 3.46 -19.10 -3.32
N ALA A 44 4.29 -18.15 -3.79
CA ALA A 44 5.71 -18.07 -3.44
C ALA A 44 5.95 -17.63 -1.98
N THR A 45 5.30 -16.55 -1.54
CA THR A 45 5.47 -16.04 -0.16
C THR A 45 5.00 -17.03 0.91
N MET A 46 4.12 -17.97 0.55
CA MET A 46 3.58 -18.98 1.46
C MET A 46 4.36 -20.30 1.44
N ALA A 47 5.38 -20.45 0.58
CA ALA A 47 6.09 -21.71 0.39
C ALA A 47 6.98 -22.10 1.57
N SER A 48 7.60 -21.12 2.23
CA SER A 48 8.48 -21.33 3.39
C SER A 48 8.53 -20.07 4.25
N ASP A 49 9.06 -20.19 5.47
CA ASP A 49 9.24 -19.02 6.35
C ASP A 49 10.32 -18.07 5.81
N GLY A 50 11.36 -18.60 5.15
CA GLY A 50 12.36 -17.80 4.45
C GLY A 50 11.76 -17.01 3.28
N ALA A 51 10.91 -17.65 2.47
CA ALA A 51 10.20 -16.99 1.38
C ALA A 51 9.21 -15.92 1.88
N TRP A 52 8.54 -16.18 3.00
CA TRP A 52 7.68 -15.21 3.68
C TRP A 52 8.46 -13.97 4.10
N GLN A 53 9.58 -14.14 4.81
CA GLN A 53 10.41 -13.04 5.30
C GLN A 53 11.04 -12.26 4.14
N ALA A 54 11.61 -12.95 3.15
CA ALA A 54 12.23 -12.32 1.98
C ALA A 54 11.23 -11.48 1.18
N GLY A 55 10.02 -12.03 0.93
CA GLY A 55 8.97 -11.32 0.22
C GLY A 55 8.52 -10.05 0.96
N HIS A 56 8.28 -10.15 2.26
CA HIS A 56 7.85 -9.02 3.08
C HIS A 56 8.93 -7.95 3.25
N ALA A 57 10.18 -8.35 3.43
CA ALA A 57 11.31 -7.42 3.48
C ALA A 57 11.45 -6.64 2.15
N ALA A 58 11.30 -7.33 1.02
CA ALA A 58 11.40 -6.71 -0.30
C ALA A 58 10.25 -5.73 -0.58
N ALA A 59 9.05 -5.99 -0.07
CA ALA A 59 7.88 -5.13 -0.22
C ALA A 59 7.86 -3.92 0.74
N ALA A 60 8.54 -3.98 1.88
CA ALA A 60 8.46 -2.95 2.93
C ALA A 60 8.71 -1.50 2.44
N PRO A 61 9.69 -1.22 1.54
CA PRO A 61 9.88 0.13 1.02
C PRO A 61 8.67 0.62 0.20
N LEU A 62 8.10 -0.25 -0.65
CA LEU A 62 6.95 0.10 -1.48
C LEU A 62 5.68 0.27 -0.66
N LEU A 63 5.48 -0.56 0.37
CA LEU A 63 4.38 -0.36 1.33
C LEU A 63 4.52 0.95 2.10
N THR A 64 5.76 1.37 2.38
CA THR A 64 6.03 2.68 3.00
C THR A 64 5.65 3.83 2.08
N CYS A 65 6.07 3.77 0.81
CA CYS A 65 5.61 4.72 -0.20
C CYS A 65 4.09 4.71 -0.31
N ALA A 66 3.44 3.54 -0.33
CA ALA A 66 1.99 3.42 -0.49
C ALA A 66 1.24 4.15 0.63
N PHE A 67 1.51 3.86 1.91
CA PHE A 67 0.77 4.53 2.99
C PHE A 67 1.07 6.03 3.06
N LEU A 68 2.30 6.47 2.75
CA LEU A 68 2.64 7.90 2.69
C LEU A 68 1.90 8.60 1.55
N THR A 69 1.81 7.97 0.37
CA THR A 69 1.00 8.47 -0.75
C THR A 69 -0.48 8.56 -0.37
N ALA A 70 -1.01 7.57 0.36
CA ALA A 70 -2.40 7.60 0.81
C ALA A 70 -2.66 8.79 1.77
N TYR A 71 -1.78 9.00 2.76
CA TYR A 71 -1.90 10.13 3.69
C TYR A 71 -1.72 11.49 3.00
N ALA A 72 -0.73 11.64 2.12
CA ALA A 72 -0.54 12.87 1.36
C ALA A 72 -1.78 13.18 0.50
N THR A 73 -2.29 12.18 -0.21
CA THR A 73 -3.50 12.32 -1.03
C THR A 73 -4.71 12.68 -0.17
N ALA A 74 -4.86 12.07 1.01
CA ALA A 74 -5.96 12.38 1.92
C ALA A 74 -5.91 13.84 2.40
N VAL A 75 -4.74 14.32 2.81
CA VAL A 75 -4.55 15.72 3.23
C VAL A 75 -4.87 16.69 2.08
N ILE A 76 -4.37 16.42 0.88
CA ILE A 76 -4.65 17.24 -0.31
C ILE A 76 -6.15 17.24 -0.64
N SER A 77 -6.80 16.08 -0.60
CA SER A 77 -8.23 15.94 -0.90
C SER A 77 -9.10 16.68 0.12
N LEU A 78 -8.74 16.60 1.41
CA LEU A 78 -9.42 17.32 2.48
C LEU A 78 -9.26 18.84 2.34
N ALA A 79 -8.04 19.31 2.08
CA ALA A 79 -7.77 20.73 1.88
C ALA A 79 -8.52 21.29 0.66
N LEU A 80 -8.55 20.53 -0.44
CA LEU A 80 -9.27 20.91 -1.65
C LEU A 80 -10.78 20.94 -1.43
N ALA A 81 -11.34 19.95 -0.75
CA ALA A 81 -12.76 19.91 -0.40
C ALA A 81 -13.16 21.11 0.47
N LEU A 82 -12.35 21.42 1.49
CA LEU A 82 -12.59 22.56 2.38
C LEU A 82 -12.52 23.89 1.62
N ALA A 83 -11.50 24.09 0.78
CA ALA A 83 -11.35 25.32 -0.02
C ALA A 83 -12.54 25.54 -0.96
N LEU A 84 -13.00 24.47 -1.64
CA LEU A 84 -14.13 24.54 -2.56
C LEU A 84 -15.46 24.79 -1.83
N ALA A 85 -15.65 24.17 -0.67
CA ALA A 85 -16.83 24.41 0.17
C ALA A 85 -16.88 25.85 0.70
N LEU A 86 -15.74 26.41 1.15
CA LEU A 86 -15.66 27.80 1.61
C LEU A 86 -15.87 28.81 0.48
N ALA A 87 -15.51 28.45 -0.75
CA ALA A 87 -15.70 29.28 -1.93
C ALA A 87 -17.09 29.10 -2.60
N ASP A 88 -17.97 28.26 -2.03
CA ASP A 88 -19.25 27.84 -2.62
C ASP A 88 -19.14 27.48 -4.11
N SER A 89 -18.07 26.76 -4.45
CA SER A 89 -17.70 26.48 -5.84
C SER A 89 -17.49 24.99 -6.07
N GLY A 90 -17.90 24.51 -7.25
CA GLY A 90 -17.65 23.15 -7.69
C GLY A 90 -16.50 23.10 -8.68
N SER A 91 -15.57 22.15 -8.53
CA SER A 91 -14.49 21.92 -9.48
C SER A 91 -14.31 20.42 -9.77
N PRO A 92 -14.07 20.01 -11.02
CA PRO A 92 -13.67 18.64 -11.35
C PRO A 92 -12.41 18.19 -10.60
N ALA A 93 -11.55 19.13 -10.19
CA ALA A 93 -10.37 18.84 -9.39
C ALA A 93 -10.70 18.10 -8.09
N ALA A 94 -11.89 18.33 -7.49
CA ALA A 94 -12.35 17.67 -6.28
C ALA A 94 -12.46 16.14 -6.41
N VAL A 95 -12.53 15.63 -7.64
CA VAL A 95 -12.60 14.20 -7.95
C VAL A 95 -11.31 13.72 -8.59
N ILE A 96 -10.79 14.45 -9.58
CA ILE A 96 -9.62 14.03 -10.37
C ILE A 96 -8.39 13.86 -9.49
N VAL A 97 -8.12 14.80 -8.58
CA VAL A 97 -6.95 14.78 -7.69
C VAL A 97 -6.98 13.57 -6.74
N PRO A 98 -8.04 13.36 -5.93
CA PRO A 98 -8.13 12.17 -5.09
C PRO A 98 -8.13 10.86 -5.88
N ALA A 99 -8.79 10.80 -7.04
CA ALA A 99 -8.81 9.61 -7.88
C ALA A 99 -7.40 9.24 -8.37
N ALA A 100 -6.64 10.22 -8.85
CA ALA A 100 -5.26 10.01 -9.30
C ALA A 100 -4.36 9.50 -8.15
N GLY A 101 -4.46 10.10 -6.96
CA GLY A 101 -3.71 9.63 -5.80
C GLY A 101 -4.13 8.24 -5.32
N THR A 102 -5.42 7.90 -5.43
CA THR A 102 -5.92 6.55 -5.16
C THR A 102 -5.36 5.52 -6.15
N ILE A 103 -5.31 5.86 -7.45
CA ILE A 103 -4.70 5.01 -8.47
C ILE A 103 -3.21 4.81 -8.19
N ALA A 104 -2.48 5.87 -7.83
CA ALA A 104 -1.07 5.78 -7.47
C ALA A 104 -0.85 4.87 -6.24
N PHE A 105 -1.69 5.01 -5.21
CA PHE A 105 -1.69 4.14 -4.05
C PHE A 105 -1.90 2.67 -4.42
N LEU A 106 -2.92 2.37 -5.24
CA LEU A 106 -3.20 0.99 -5.70
C LEU A 106 -2.04 0.42 -6.53
N ALA A 107 -1.46 1.22 -7.42
CA ALA A 107 -0.31 0.82 -8.22
C ALA A 107 0.90 0.44 -7.34
N LEU A 108 1.15 1.18 -6.26
CA LEU A 108 2.20 0.86 -5.30
C LEU A 108 1.93 -0.46 -4.55
N LEU A 109 0.68 -0.77 -4.21
CA LEU A 109 0.32 -2.06 -3.60
C LEU A 109 0.54 -3.24 -4.55
N VAL A 110 0.17 -3.06 -5.83
CA VAL A 110 0.41 -4.07 -6.86
C VAL A 110 1.92 -4.28 -7.04
N ALA A 111 2.70 -3.20 -7.16
CA ALA A 111 4.15 -3.28 -7.27
C ALA A 111 4.80 -3.96 -6.05
N ALA A 112 4.32 -3.65 -4.84
CA ALA A 112 4.78 -4.31 -3.61
C ALA A 112 4.51 -5.82 -3.65
N THR A 113 3.32 -6.21 -4.12
CA THR A 113 2.94 -7.63 -4.26
C THR A 113 3.80 -8.37 -5.28
N VAL A 114 4.05 -7.76 -6.44
CA VAL A 114 4.92 -8.32 -7.49
C VAL A 114 6.35 -8.48 -6.95
N LYS A 115 6.87 -7.46 -6.27
CA LYS A 115 8.22 -7.49 -5.69
C LYS A 115 8.36 -8.53 -4.58
N ALA A 116 7.35 -8.66 -3.71
CA ALA A 116 7.31 -9.71 -2.69
C ALA A 116 7.34 -11.10 -3.32
N ASN A 117 6.52 -11.33 -4.34
CA ASN A 117 6.43 -12.61 -5.03
C ASN A 117 7.76 -13.00 -5.70
N ALA A 118 8.43 -12.04 -6.36
CA ALA A 118 9.72 -12.26 -7.00
C ALA A 118 10.81 -12.62 -5.97
N ALA A 119 10.90 -11.87 -4.87
CA ALA A 119 11.86 -12.14 -3.81
C ALA A 119 11.60 -13.49 -3.10
N ALA A 120 10.34 -13.83 -2.88
CA ALA A 120 9.96 -15.12 -2.30
C ALA A 120 10.32 -16.30 -3.21
N ARG A 121 10.18 -16.16 -4.53
CA ARG A 121 10.62 -17.20 -5.50
C ARG A 121 12.13 -17.39 -5.46
N ALA A 122 12.89 -16.29 -5.45
CA ALA A 122 14.35 -16.35 -5.38
C ALA A 122 14.84 -17.00 -4.08
N ALA A 123 14.12 -16.83 -2.97
CA ALA A 123 14.43 -17.47 -1.69
C ALA A 123 14.03 -18.95 -1.62
N GLY A 124 13.17 -19.42 -2.53
CA GLY A 124 12.72 -20.82 -2.62
C GLY A 124 13.43 -21.64 -3.70
N ASP A 125 14.30 -21.01 -4.50
CA ASP A 125 15.06 -21.67 -5.56
C ASP A 125 16.45 -22.09 -5.04
N PRO A 126 16.70 -23.38 -4.78
CA PRO A 126 18.00 -23.85 -4.29
C PRO A 126 19.14 -23.63 -5.31
N ASP A 127 18.84 -23.37 -6.59
CA ASP A 127 19.82 -23.25 -7.69
C ASP A 127 19.96 -21.81 -8.22
N GLY A 128 19.49 -20.79 -7.49
CA GLY A 128 19.72 -19.38 -7.85
C GLY A 128 21.22 -19.05 -7.98
N PRO A 129 21.63 -17.96 -8.66
CA PRO A 129 23.05 -17.67 -8.96
C PRO A 129 23.96 -17.46 -7.74
N PHE A 130 23.41 -17.46 -6.53
CA PHE A 130 24.12 -17.41 -5.25
C PHE A 130 23.83 -18.62 -4.34
N GLY A 131 23.18 -19.67 -4.87
CA GLY A 131 22.89 -20.94 -4.20
C GLY A 131 24.13 -21.82 -4.11
N SER A 132 25.05 -21.48 -3.21
CA SER A 132 25.93 -22.47 -2.58
C SER A 132 26.40 -21.98 -1.22
N ARG A 133 25.86 -22.60 -0.16
CA ARG A 133 26.56 -23.21 0.99
C ARG A 133 25.64 -23.33 2.21
#